data_AF-A0A920P3I2-F1
#
_entry.id   AF-A0A920P3I2-F1
#
_cell.length_a   1.000
_cell.length_b   1.000
_cell.length_c   1.000
_cell.angle_alpha   90.00
_cell.angle_beta   90.00
_cell.angle_gamma   90.00
#
_symmetry.space_group_name_H-M   'P 1'
#
loop_
_entity.id
_entity.type
_entity.pdbx_description
1 polymer ?
#
loop_
_entity_poly.entity_id
_entity_poly.type
_entity_poly.pdbx_seq_one_letter_code
_entity_poly.pdbx_strand_id
1 'polypeptide(L)'
;MVQANDGGANVSYDGGQTWSTQYNQPTSEIYGIHLDDGFPYRLYAAQQDDGTHIMSSTAEGGERNIDWWAGPGCETGPVVPHPTYPNIVYGSCKGQFAVQDRETVSLSRTG
;
A
#
# COMPACT_ATOMS: atom_id res chain seq x y z
N MET A 1 22.56 -12.62 9.74
CA MET A 1 22.55 -12.28 8.29
C MET A 1 21.34 -11.42 8.00
N VAL A 2 21.41 -10.60 6.96
CA VAL A 2 20.30 -9.75 6.51
C VAL A 2 20.12 -9.95 5.00
N GLN A 3 18.88 -10.13 4.57
CA GLN A 3 18.48 -10.12 3.16
C GLN A 3 17.41 -9.04 2.99
N ALA A 4 17.47 -8.30 1.88
CA ALA A 4 16.50 -7.25 1.57
C ALA A 4 16.11 -7.28 0.08
N ASN A 5 14.94 -6.73 -0.21
CA ASN A 5 14.41 -6.37 -1.53
C ASN A 5 13.50 -5.14 -1.36
N ASP A 6 12.79 -4.74 -2.42
CA ASP A 6 11.99 -3.51 -2.43
C ASP A 6 10.73 -3.63 -1.54
N GLY A 7 10.33 -4.88 -1.24
CA GLY A 7 9.25 -5.22 -0.30
C GLY A 7 9.65 -5.21 1.17
N GLY A 8 10.95 -5.24 1.48
CA GLY A 8 11.45 -5.14 2.86
C GLY A 8 12.68 -5.98 3.14
N ALA A 9 12.83 -6.37 4.42
CA ALA A 9 14.01 -7.10 4.89
C ALA A 9 13.67 -8.26 5.84
N ASN A 10 14.48 -9.30 5.78
CA ASN A 10 14.44 -10.46 6.67
C ASN A 10 15.77 -10.61 7.42
N VAL A 11 15.69 -10.99 8.69
CA VAL A 11 16.86 -11.15 9.57
C VAL A 11 16.99 -12.61 10.01
N SER A 12 18.20 -13.14 9.96
CA SER A 12 18.56 -14.45 10.50
C SER A 12 19.64 -14.33 11.57
N TYR A 13 19.46 -15.05 12.69
CA TYR A 13 20.40 -15.12 13.81
C TYR A 13 21.16 -16.46 13.89
N ASP A 14 20.84 -17.44 13.03
CA ASP A 14 21.35 -18.82 13.09
C ASP A 14 22.12 -19.24 11.83
N GLY A 15 22.67 -18.26 11.10
CA GLY A 15 23.44 -18.49 9.89
C GLY A 15 22.59 -18.79 8.66
N GLY A 16 21.33 -18.35 8.64
CA GLY A 16 20.43 -18.46 7.48
C GLY A 16 19.53 -19.69 7.50
N GLN A 17 19.44 -20.43 8.62
CA GLN A 17 18.55 -21.58 8.73
C GLN A 17 17.11 -21.15 8.96
N THR A 18 16.88 -20.09 9.75
CA THR A 18 15.58 -19.45 9.93
C THR A 18 15.67 -17.95 9.72
N TRP A 19 14.55 -17.35 9.34
CA TRP A 19 14.44 -15.94 8.97
C TRP A 19 13.19 -15.33 9.62
N SER A 20 13.29 -14.05 10.02
CA SER A 20 12.13 -13.26 10.41
C SER A 20 11.14 -13.07 9.25
N THR A 21 9.93 -12.60 9.54
CA THR A 21 9.04 -12.06 8.51
C THR A 21 9.58 -10.72 7.99
N GLN A 22 9.08 -10.23 6.86
CA GLN A 22 9.33 -8.84 6.44
C GLN A 22 8.47 -7.84 7.22
N TYR A 23 7.30 -8.27 7.71
CA TYR A 23 6.31 -7.44 8.40
C TYR A 23 6.74 -6.98 9.79
N ASN A 24 7.84 -7.49 10.33
CA ASN A 24 8.38 -7.03 11.60
C ASN A 24 9.56 -6.05 11.44
N GLN A 25 9.84 -5.60 10.21
CA GLN A 25 10.79 -4.54 9.91
C GLN A 25 10.03 -3.31 9.38
N PRO A 26 10.28 -2.09 9.88
CA PRO A 26 9.60 -0.89 9.43
C PRO A 26 10.21 -0.36 8.13
N THR A 27 10.06 -1.12 7.04
CA THR A 27 10.63 -0.82 5.72
C THR A 27 9.54 -0.73 4.67
N SER A 28 9.68 0.20 3.74
CA SER A 28 8.80 0.33 2.57
C SER A 28 9.52 1.13 1.49
N GLU A 29 9.42 0.70 0.24
CA GLU A 29 9.82 1.49 -0.91
C GLU A 29 8.58 2.11 -1.59
N ILE A 30 8.45 3.43 -1.45
CA ILE A 30 7.32 4.21 -1.96
C ILE A 30 7.86 5.36 -2.82
N TYR A 31 7.39 5.44 -4.07
CA TYR A 31 7.77 6.51 -5.00
C TYR A 31 6.80 7.70 -5.00
N GLY A 32 5.60 7.53 -4.45
CA GLY A 32 4.58 8.58 -4.43
C GLY A 32 3.50 8.33 -3.38
N ILE A 33 3.02 9.43 -2.78
CA ILE A 33 1.96 9.44 -1.79
C ILE A 33 0.93 10.49 -2.20
N HIS A 34 -0.35 10.13 -2.14
CA HIS A 34 -1.48 11.04 -2.31
C HIS A 34 -2.30 11.12 -1.02
N LEU A 35 -2.95 12.26 -0.79
CA LEU A 35 -3.78 12.51 0.38
C LEU A 35 -5.23 12.76 -0.05
N ASP A 36 -6.20 12.34 0.75
CA ASP A 36 -7.59 12.82 0.62
C ASP A 36 -7.82 14.10 1.45
N ASP A 37 -8.95 14.77 1.20
CA ASP A 37 -9.34 16.01 1.89
C ASP A 37 -10.06 15.75 3.23
N GLY A 38 -10.04 14.51 3.74
CA GLY A 38 -10.71 14.13 4.99
C GLY A 38 -9.98 14.60 6.25
N PHE A 39 -10.64 14.57 7.41
CA PHE A 39 -9.96 14.66 8.71
C PHE A 39 -10.50 13.62 9.71
N PRO A 40 -9.68 12.69 10.21
CA PRO A 40 -8.28 12.47 9.81
C PRO A 40 -8.17 12.11 8.32
N TYR A 41 -7.16 12.68 7.64
CA TYR A 41 -6.92 12.40 6.22
C TYR A 41 -6.36 11.00 6.05
N ARG A 42 -6.45 10.45 4.84
CA ARG A 42 -5.84 9.16 4.47
C ARG A 42 -4.69 9.36 3.50
N LEU A 43 -3.68 8.50 3.61
CA LEU A 43 -2.55 8.40 2.70
C LEU A 43 -2.78 7.24 1.74
N TYR A 44 -2.41 7.43 0.48
CA TYR A 44 -2.55 6.46 -0.60
C TYR A 44 -1.18 6.29 -1.26
N ALA A 45 -0.63 5.08 -1.23
CA ALA A 45 0.71 4.80 -1.73
C ALA A 45 0.78 3.42 -2.40
N ALA A 46 1.65 3.29 -3.41
CA ALA A 46 2.05 2.01 -3.95
C ALA A 46 3.43 1.65 -3.40
N GLN A 47 3.53 0.50 -2.75
CA GLN A 47 4.78 -0.08 -2.25
C GLN A 47 5.27 -1.14 -3.23
N GLN A 48 6.55 -1.07 -3.60
CA GLN A 48 7.18 -2.11 -4.42
C GLN A 48 7.13 -3.47 -3.72
N ASP A 49 6.87 -4.53 -4.48
CA ASP A 49 6.73 -5.92 -4.02
C ASP A 49 5.64 -6.15 -2.95
N ASP A 50 4.75 -5.19 -2.68
CA ASP A 50 3.72 -5.30 -1.64
C ASP A 50 2.33 -4.73 -2.01
N GLY A 51 2.23 -4.01 -3.13
CA GLY A 51 0.95 -3.58 -3.72
C GLY A 51 0.57 -2.14 -3.37
N THR A 52 -0.75 -1.85 -3.30
CA THR A 52 -1.25 -0.51 -2.97
C THR A 52 -1.89 -0.46 -1.60
N HIS A 53 -1.66 0.65 -0.91
CA HIS A 53 -1.97 0.86 0.49
C HIS A 53 -2.69 2.17 0.70
N ILE A 54 -3.79 2.09 1.43
CA ILE A 54 -4.54 3.22 1.95
C ILE A 54 -4.47 3.14 3.47
N MET A 55 -4.08 4.22 4.13
CA MET A 55 -3.89 4.24 5.59
C MET A 55 -4.41 5.55 6.19
N SER A 56 -4.90 5.51 7.43
CA SER A 56 -5.27 6.72 8.16
C SER A 56 -4.02 7.51 8.56
N SER A 57 -4.10 8.84 8.57
CA SER A 57 -3.08 9.72 9.17
C SER A 57 -2.90 9.52 10.67
N THR A 58 -3.87 8.88 11.33
CA THR A 58 -3.82 8.50 12.74
C THR A 58 -3.47 7.03 12.94
N ALA A 59 -3.07 6.31 11.88
CA ALA A 59 -2.64 4.92 12.02
C ALA A 59 -1.47 4.85 13.00
N GLU A 60 -1.58 3.97 13.99
CA GLU A 60 -0.49 3.75 14.94
C GLU A 60 0.52 2.77 14.34
N GLY A 61 1.81 2.97 14.63
CA GLY A 61 2.86 2.04 14.17
C GLY A 61 2.61 0.65 14.76
N GLY A 62 2.36 -0.34 13.90
CA GLY A 62 2.00 -1.70 14.31
C GLY A 62 1.97 -2.67 13.13
N GLU A 63 1.51 -3.90 13.37
CA GLU A 63 1.34 -4.90 12.31
C GLU A 63 0.40 -4.37 11.22
N ARG A 64 0.78 -4.59 9.95
CA ARG A 64 0.11 -4.16 8.71
C ARG A 64 -1.40 -4.39 8.63
N ASN A 65 -2.01 -5.14 9.54
CA ASN A 65 -3.38 -5.65 9.45
C ASN A 65 -4.46 -4.82 10.14
N ILE A 66 -4.13 -3.77 10.90
CA ILE A 66 -5.14 -3.04 11.69
C ILE A 66 -5.61 -1.75 10.98
N ASP A 67 -4.69 -1.01 10.34
CA ASP A 67 -4.99 0.34 9.82
C ASP A 67 -4.80 0.51 8.30
N TRP A 68 -4.70 -0.59 7.55
CA TRP A 68 -4.38 -0.59 6.11
C TRP A 68 -5.51 -1.19 5.28
N TRP A 69 -5.81 -0.55 4.16
CA TRP A 69 -6.73 -1.07 3.13
C TRP A 69 -6.01 -1.21 1.79
N ALA A 70 -6.37 -2.25 1.03
CA ALA A 70 -5.91 -2.42 -0.34
C ALA A 70 -6.64 -1.44 -1.28
N GLY A 71 -5.87 -0.73 -2.10
CA GLY A 71 -6.40 0.13 -3.17
C GLY A 71 -6.51 -0.60 -4.51
N PRO A 72 -7.02 0.07 -5.57
CA PRO A 72 -6.89 -0.39 -6.94
C PRO A 72 -5.43 -0.31 -7.42
N GLY A 73 -5.15 -0.89 -8.58
CA GLY A 73 -3.81 -0.84 -9.21
C GLY A 73 -2.88 -1.95 -8.72
N CYS A 74 -1.57 -1.67 -8.77
CA CYS A 74 -0.53 -2.54 -8.22
C CYS A 74 0.68 -1.70 -7.78
N GLU A 75 1.74 -2.38 -7.35
CA GLU A 75 3.00 -1.79 -6.87
C GLU A 75 3.63 -0.73 -7.80
N THR A 76 3.47 -0.87 -9.12
CA THR A 76 4.21 -0.04 -10.11
C THR A 76 3.53 1.29 -10.47
N GLY A 77 2.29 1.51 -10.04
CA GLY A 77 1.48 2.64 -10.51
C GLY A 77 0.87 3.44 -9.37
N PRO A 78 0.50 4.71 -9.62
CA PRO A 78 -0.10 5.56 -8.59
C PRO A 78 -1.45 5.00 -8.12
N VAL A 79 -1.77 5.27 -6.86
CA VAL A 79 -3.10 5.11 -6.26
C VAL A 79 -3.54 6.46 -5.72
N VAL A 80 -4.66 6.99 -6.22
CA VAL A 80 -5.04 8.40 -6.07
C VAL A 80 -6.51 8.49 -5.67
N PRO A 81 -6.85 9.17 -4.56
CA PRO A 81 -8.25 9.42 -4.21
C PRO A 81 -8.89 10.43 -5.17
N HIS A 82 -10.19 10.29 -5.41
CA HIS A 82 -10.95 11.33 -6.10
C HIS A 82 -11.06 12.58 -5.19
N PRO A 83 -10.81 13.80 -5.71
CA PRO A 83 -10.77 15.02 -4.89
C PRO A 83 -12.09 15.32 -4.16
N THR A 84 -13.24 15.05 -4.80
CA THR A 84 -14.57 15.37 -4.22
C THR A 84 -15.35 14.16 -3.70
N TYR A 85 -15.04 12.93 -4.13
CA TYR A 85 -15.81 11.73 -3.81
C TYR A 85 -14.92 10.75 -3.02
N PRO A 86 -14.93 10.79 -1.68
CA PRO A 86 -13.91 10.15 -0.84
C PRO A 86 -13.86 8.62 -0.91
N ASN A 87 -14.89 8.00 -1.50
CA ASN A 87 -14.96 6.55 -1.71
C ASN A 87 -14.37 6.11 -3.04
N ILE A 88 -14.17 7.03 -3.99
CA ILE A 88 -13.65 6.71 -5.31
C ILE A 88 -12.13 6.82 -5.30
N VAL A 89 -11.46 5.77 -5.72
CA VAL A 89 -10.00 5.70 -5.83
C VAL A 89 -9.62 5.24 -7.22
N TYR A 90 -8.65 5.90 -7.82
CA TYR A 90 -8.04 5.52 -9.09
C TYR A 90 -6.73 4.79 -8.82
N GLY A 91 -6.47 3.74 -9.57
CA GLY A 91 -5.22 2.99 -9.51
C GLY A 91 -4.70 2.69 -10.89
N SER A 92 -3.37 2.60 -11.02
CA SER A 92 -2.73 2.11 -12.24
C SER A 92 -1.88 0.88 -11.96
N CYS A 93 -1.78 0.02 -12.95
CA CYS A 93 -0.83 -1.09 -12.96
C CYS A 93 -0.32 -1.32 -14.39
N LYS A 94 0.95 -1.00 -14.65
CA LYS A 94 1.63 -1.32 -15.92
C LYS A 94 0.80 -0.93 -17.17
N GLY A 95 0.21 0.27 -17.15
CA GLY A 95 -0.62 0.80 -18.25
C GLY A 95 -2.11 0.45 -18.20
N GLN A 96 -2.54 -0.37 -17.24
CA GLN A 96 -3.96 -0.64 -16.98
C GLN A 96 -4.48 0.30 -15.89
N PHE A 97 -5.72 0.76 -16.04
CA PHE A 97 -6.35 1.67 -15.08
C PHE A 97 -7.54 0.99 -14.41
N ALA A 98 -7.70 1.25 -13.13
CA ALA A 98 -8.80 0.73 -12.34
C ALA A 98 -9.43 1.82 -11.47
N VAL A 99 -10.74 1.73 -11.31
CA VAL A 99 -11.50 2.56 -10.37
C VAL A 99 -12.08 1.65 -9.31
N GLN A 100 -11.84 1.98 -8.05
CA GLN A 100 -12.44 1.32 -6.90
C GLN A 100 -13.44 2.28 -6.25
N ASP A 101 -14.65 1.81 -6.00
CA ASP A 101 -15.55 2.40 -5.01
C ASP A 101 -15.39 1.62 -3.70
N ARG A 102 -14.92 2.31 -2.67
CA ARG A 102 -14.60 1.74 -1.35
C ARG A 102 -15.82 1.43 -0.50
N GLU A 103 -16.98 2.02 -0.78
CA GLU A 103 -18.22 1.65 -0.07
C GLU A 103 -18.76 0.31 -0.55
N THR A 104 -18.75 0.10 -1.87
CA THR A 104 -19.27 -1.12 -2.49
C THR A 104 -18.21 -2.19 -2.72
N VAL A 105 -16.93 -1.84 -2.53
CA VAL A 105 -15.74 -2.65 -2.87
C VAL A 105 -15.73 -3.09 -4.35
N SER A 106 -16.46 -2.36 -5.21
CA SER A 106 -16.52 -2.66 -6.63
C SER A 106 -15.26 -2.16 -7.34
N LEU A 107 -14.74 -2.96 -8.28
CA LEU A 107 -13.57 -2.65 -9.08
C LEU A 107 -13.95 -2.67 -10.56
N SER A 108 -13.80 -1.53 -11.25
CA SER A 108 -13.88 -1.47 -12.71
C SER A 108 -12.49 -1.31 -13.30
N ARG A 109 -12.20 -1.99 -14.42
CA ARG A 109 -10.92 -1.91 -15.14
C ARG A 109 -11.16 -1.40 -16.56
N THR A 110 -10.36 -0.44 -16.99
CA THR A 110 -10.35 0.05 -18.38
C THR A 110 -9.01 -0.32 -19.01
N GLY A 111 -9.06 -1.01 -20.15
CA GLY A 111 -7.90 -1.42 -20.94
C GLY A 111 -7.61 -0.47 -22.10
#